data_AF-B7RYX3-F1
#
_entry.id   AF-B7RYX3-F1
#
_cell.length_a   1.000
_cell.length_b   1.000
_cell.length_c   1.000
_cell.angle_alpha   90.00
_cell.angle_beta   90.00
_cell.angle_gamma   90.00
#
_symmetry.space_group_name_H-M   'P 1'
#
loop_
_entity.id
_entity.type
_entity.pdbx_description
1 polymer ?
#
loop_
_entity_poly.entity_id
_entity_poly.type
_entity_poly.pdbx_seq_one_letter_code
_entity_poly.pdbx_strand_id
1 'polypeptide(L)'
;MSFVKTYEEIMGNSPASGDFHDAEMLTLVWETTPEAIEKLLPPPLKPASRPVVLAFVANYPSTNFSLPYLESALLIRASFEGTEGFYCLSMPVTNDMAMAGGREIWGYPKKLANIALQREGGTAYGFINVASTSQLSASILVTW
;
A
#
# COMPACT_ATOMS: atom_id res chain seq x y z
N MET A 1 -20.33 4.64 32.07
CA MET A 1 -18.99 4.36 31.50
C MET A 1 -18.41 5.68 31.03
N SER A 2 -17.23 6.04 31.51
CA SER A 2 -16.50 7.24 31.05
C SER A 2 -15.91 6.95 29.67
N PHE A 3 -16.02 7.89 28.73
CA PHE A 3 -15.35 7.81 27.42
C PHE A 3 -13.86 8.21 27.50
N VAL A 4 -13.37 8.56 28.69
CA VAL A 4 -11.97 8.92 28.92
C VAL A 4 -11.19 7.67 29.29
N LYS A 5 -10.24 7.28 28.43
CA LYS A 5 -9.26 6.21 28.68
C LYS A 5 -7.90 6.83 28.98
N THR A 6 -7.13 6.20 29.86
CA THR A 6 -5.71 6.56 30.07
C THR A 6 -4.87 6.11 28.86
N TYR A 7 -3.67 6.67 28.73
CA TYR A 7 -2.72 6.23 27.70
C TYR A 7 -2.40 4.73 27.81
N GLU A 8 -2.22 4.22 29.04
CA GLU A 8 -1.95 2.80 29.28
C GLU A 8 -3.13 1.91 28.87
N GLU A 9 -4.37 2.33 29.12
CA GLU A 9 -5.57 1.62 28.67
C GLU A 9 -5.73 1.62 27.14
N ILE A 10 -5.24 2.67 26.47
CA ILE A 10 -5.23 2.74 25.00
C ILE A 10 -4.16 1.80 24.46
N MET A 11 -2.92 1.89 24.97
CA MET A 11 -1.80 1.08 24.49
C MET A 11 -1.94 -0.41 24.82
N GLY A 12 -2.57 -0.76 25.95
CA GLY A 12 -2.82 -2.14 26.34
C GLY A 12 -3.83 -2.87 25.44
N ASN A 13 -4.56 -2.15 24.59
CA ASN A 13 -5.52 -2.72 23.63
C ASN A 13 -4.97 -2.76 22.19
N SER A 14 -3.72 -2.34 21.96
CA SER A 14 -3.11 -2.42 20.63
C SER A 14 -2.79 -3.87 20.27
N PRO A 15 -3.21 -4.34 19.07
CA PRO A 15 -2.87 -5.69 18.63
C PRO A 15 -1.35 -5.83 18.47
N ALA A 16 -0.82 -7.02 18.79
CA ALA A 16 0.61 -7.30 18.73
C ALA A 16 1.17 -7.31 17.29
N SER A 17 0.31 -7.55 16.30
CA SER A 17 0.60 -7.57 14.86
C SER A 17 -0.51 -6.93 14.06
N GLY A 18 -0.19 -6.48 12.85
CA GLY A 18 -1.20 -6.16 11.83
C GLY A 18 -1.48 -7.40 11.00
N ASP A 19 -2.64 -8.02 11.21
CA ASP A 19 -3.00 -9.25 10.52
C ASP A 19 -3.97 -8.96 9.37
N PHE A 20 -3.73 -9.61 8.22
CA PHE A 20 -4.52 -9.50 7.00
C PHE A 20 -4.97 -10.90 6.60
N HIS A 21 -6.26 -11.20 6.75
CA HIS A 21 -6.83 -12.50 6.45
C HIS A 21 -7.49 -12.48 5.07
N ASP A 22 -7.32 -13.59 4.33
CA ASP A 22 -7.91 -13.81 3.00
C ASP A 22 -7.59 -12.69 1.98
N ALA A 23 -6.43 -12.07 2.13
CA ALA A 23 -5.98 -10.99 1.26
C ALA A 23 -5.87 -11.44 -0.20
N GLU A 24 -6.53 -10.71 -1.09
CA GLU A 24 -6.41 -10.91 -2.53
C GLU A 24 -5.56 -9.81 -3.11
N MET A 25 -4.54 -10.15 -3.91
CA MET A 25 -3.62 -9.17 -4.47
C MET A 25 -3.43 -9.38 -5.97
N LEU A 26 -3.39 -8.27 -6.69
CA LEU A 26 -2.95 -8.19 -8.07
C LEU A 26 -1.66 -7.37 -8.11
N THR A 27 -0.53 -8.02 -8.41
CA THR A 27 0.80 -7.41 -8.29
C THR A 27 1.49 -7.31 -9.65
N LEU A 28 2.04 -6.14 -9.95
CA LEU A 28 2.92 -5.89 -11.09
C LEU A 28 4.33 -5.63 -10.57
N VAL A 29 5.32 -6.24 -11.21
CA VAL A 29 6.73 -5.96 -10.98
C VAL A 29 7.37 -5.69 -12.33
N TRP A 30 8.06 -4.56 -12.46
CA TRP A 30 8.73 -4.18 -13.69
C TRP A 30 10.01 -3.39 -13.40
N GLU A 31 10.85 -3.24 -14.42
CA GLU A 31 11.98 -2.33 -14.38
C GLU A 31 11.64 -1.01 -15.06
N THR A 32 12.16 0.08 -14.52
CA THR A 32 12.11 1.43 -15.11
C THR A 32 13.52 1.97 -15.32
N THR A 33 13.66 3.24 -15.70
CA THR A 33 14.99 3.84 -15.86
C THR A 33 15.60 4.21 -14.50
N PRO A 34 16.92 4.03 -14.29
CA PRO A 34 17.58 4.44 -13.06
C PRO A 34 17.36 5.91 -12.69
N GLU A 35 17.28 6.80 -13.68
CA GLU A 35 17.07 8.24 -13.48
C GLU A 35 15.67 8.55 -12.94
N ALA A 36 14.66 7.74 -13.30
CA ALA A 36 13.32 7.89 -12.75
C ALA A 36 13.29 7.52 -11.26
N ILE A 37 14.01 6.45 -10.88
CA ILE A 37 14.15 6.01 -9.49
C ILE A 37 14.85 7.08 -8.66
N GLU A 38 16.00 7.57 -9.13
CA GLU A 38 16.83 8.55 -8.42
C GLU A 38 16.06 9.85 -8.11
N LYS A 39 15.23 10.33 -9.04
CA LYS A 39 14.42 11.54 -8.84
C LYS A 39 13.31 11.39 -7.80
N LEU A 40 12.86 10.18 -7.54
CA LEU A 40 11.71 9.89 -6.66
C LEU A 40 12.14 9.48 -5.26
N LEU A 41 13.38 9.03 -5.07
CA LEU A 41 13.89 8.61 -3.77
C LEU A 41 14.23 9.82 -2.91
N PRO A 42 13.69 9.92 -1.69
CA PRO A 42 14.12 10.95 -0.74
C PRO A 42 15.49 10.61 -0.15
N PRO A 43 16.33 11.61 0.18
CA PRO A 43 17.51 11.38 1.02
C PRO A 43 17.09 10.74 2.37
N PRO A 44 17.87 9.81 2.94
CA PRO A 44 19.17 9.29 2.50
C PRO A 44 19.10 8.03 1.60
N LEU A 45 17.94 7.70 1.05
CA LEU A 45 17.77 6.51 0.21
C LEU A 45 18.52 6.65 -1.11
N LYS A 46 19.09 5.55 -1.58
CA LYS A 46 19.81 5.44 -2.86
C LYS A 46 19.11 4.44 -3.77
N PRO A 47 19.27 4.54 -5.10
CA PRO A 47 18.83 3.49 -6.00
C PRO A 47 19.41 2.13 -5.61
N ALA A 48 18.60 1.07 -5.70
CA ALA A 48 19.07 -0.30 -5.55
C ALA A 48 19.89 -0.76 -6.77
N SER A 49 20.49 -1.96 -6.68
CA SER A 49 21.23 -2.61 -7.76
C SER A 49 20.44 -2.76 -9.08
N ARG A 50 19.10 -2.88 -8.99
CA ARG A 50 18.18 -2.95 -10.13
C ARG A 50 17.06 -1.92 -9.97
N PRO A 51 16.66 -1.20 -11.02
CA PRO A 51 15.64 -0.15 -10.99
C PRO A 51 14.22 -0.75 -11.01
N VAL A 52 13.90 -1.56 -10.01
CA VAL A 52 12.64 -2.30 -9.91
C VAL A 52 11.57 -1.45 -9.26
N VAL A 53 10.37 -1.48 -9.84
CA VAL A 53 9.15 -0.92 -9.28
C VAL A 53 8.17 -2.06 -9.06
N LEU A 54 7.45 -1.99 -7.93
CA LEU A 54 6.35 -2.88 -7.60
C LEU A 54 5.09 -2.04 -7.45
N ALA A 55 4.00 -2.45 -8.09
CA ALA A 55 2.68 -1.94 -7.78
C ALA A 55 1.74 -3.08 -7.45
N PHE A 56 0.77 -2.81 -6.57
CA PHE A 56 -0.30 -3.75 -6.34
C PHE A 56 -1.64 -3.06 -6.17
N VAL A 57 -2.71 -3.83 -6.40
CA VAL A 57 -4.06 -3.55 -5.90
C VAL A 57 -4.48 -4.74 -5.04
N ALA A 58 -4.94 -4.47 -3.84
CA ALA A 58 -5.30 -5.46 -2.85
C ALA A 58 -6.72 -5.26 -2.35
N ASN A 59 -7.40 -6.37 -2.10
CA ASN A 59 -8.63 -6.45 -1.32
C ASN A 59 -8.29 -7.13 0.01
N TYR A 60 -8.54 -6.43 1.11
CA TYR A 60 -8.37 -6.94 2.46
C TYR A 60 -9.75 -7.15 3.09
N PRO A 61 -10.35 -8.36 2.93
CA PRO A 61 -11.70 -8.63 3.41
C PRO A 61 -11.79 -8.74 4.93
N SER A 62 -10.67 -8.94 5.63
CA SER A 62 -10.64 -9.05 7.09
C SER A 62 -9.26 -8.67 7.64
N THR A 63 -9.23 -7.73 8.60
CA THR A 63 -8.03 -7.35 9.36
C THR A 63 -8.35 -7.25 10.85
N ASN A 64 -7.31 -7.32 11.69
CA ASN A 64 -7.47 -7.17 13.15
C ASN A 64 -7.41 -5.71 13.65
N PHE A 65 -7.19 -4.74 12.75
CA PHE A 65 -6.95 -3.33 13.10
C PHE A 65 -7.89 -2.34 12.38
N SER A 66 -8.63 -2.76 11.35
CA SER A 66 -9.55 -1.90 10.61
C SER A 66 -10.78 -2.67 10.11
N LEU A 67 -11.73 -1.94 9.54
CA LEU A 67 -12.77 -2.54 8.71
C LEU A 67 -12.17 -3.09 7.40
N PRO A 68 -12.90 -3.97 6.68
CA PRO A 68 -12.50 -4.42 5.34
C PRO A 68 -12.28 -3.25 4.40
N TYR A 69 -11.21 -3.31 3.59
CA TYR A 69 -10.83 -2.20 2.73
C TYR A 69 -10.02 -2.65 1.51
N LEU A 70 -9.95 -1.80 0.50
CA LEU A 70 -9.04 -1.96 -0.61
C LEU A 70 -7.86 -0.99 -0.47
N GLU A 71 -6.71 -1.45 -0.94
CA GLU A 71 -5.46 -0.70 -0.92
C GLU A 71 -4.74 -0.86 -2.25
N SER A 72 -3.97 0.14 -2.60
CA SER A 72 -2.95 0.01 -3.63
C SER A 72 -1.67 0.63 -3.12
N ALA A 73 -0.54 0.18 -3.65
CA ALA A 73 0.71 0.89 -3.46
C ALA A 73 1.53 0.91 -4.75
N LEU A 74 2.37 1.95 -4.83
CA LEU A 74 3.49 2.05 -5.75
C LEU A 74 4.76 2.11 -4.93
N LEU A 75 5.61 1.10 -5.06
CA LEU A 75 6.84 0.95 -4.32
C LEU A 75 8.05 0.91 -5.24
N ILE A 76 9.10 1.57 -4.80
CA ILE A 76 10.35 1.71 -5.53
C ILE A 76 11.43 0.95 -4.78
N ARG A 77 12.16 0.08 -5.46
CA ARG A 77 13.30 -0.61 -4.86
C ARG A 77 14.42 0.38 -4.57
N ALA A 78 14.89 0.41 -3.33
CA ALA A 78 15.88 1.36 -2.83
C ALA A 78 16.92 0.66 -1.95
N SER A 79 18.02 1.34 -1.67
CA SER A 79 19.07 0.92 -0.75
C SER A 79 19.26 1.97 0.35
N PHE A 80 19.36 1.51 1.60
CA PHE A 80 19.74 2.31 2.75
C PHE A 80 20.85 1.59 3.51
N GLU A 81 22.01 2.24 3.65
CA GLU A 81 23.18 1.68 4.35
C GLU A 81 23.58 0.27 3.87
N GLY A 82 23.46 0.03 2.56
CA GLY A 82 23.76 -1.27 1.95
C GLY A 82 22.64 -2.30 2.03
N THR A 83 21.55 -2.03 2.76
CA THR A 83 20.37 -2.89 2.82
C THR A 83 19.36 -2.50 1.76
N GLU A 84 18.97 -3.45 0.91
CA GLU A 84 17.95 -3.22 -0.12
C GLU A 84 16.54 -3.51 0.40
N GLY A 85 15.58 -2.67 0.00
CA GLY A 85 14.17 -2.79 0.35
C GLY A 85 13.30 -1.99 -0.60
N PHE A 86 12.06 -1.73 -0.19
CA PHE A 86 11.11 -0.96 -0.96
C PHE A 86 10.73 0.34 -0.23
N TYR A 87 10.94 1.46 -0.90
CA TYR A 87 10.38 2.75 -0.52
C TYR A 87 8.94 2.86 -1.04
N CYS A 88 7.99 3.08 -0.14
CA CYS A 88 6.60 3.30 -0.52
C CYS A 88 6.41 4.74 -1.00
N LEU A 89 6.23 4.93 -2.30
CA LEU A 89 6.04 6.26 -2.91
C LEU A 89 4.60 6.75 -2.74
N SER A 90 3.63 5.85 -2.92
CA SER A 90 2.20 6.16 -2.84
C SER A 90 1.44 4.94 -2.33
N MET A 91 0.42 5.15 -1.49
CA MET A 91 -0.41 4.07 -0.95
C MET A 91 -1.90 4.46 -0.82
N PRO A 92 -2.67 4.54 -1.92
CA PRO A 92 -4.09 4.84 -1.86
C PRO A 92 -4.89 3.77 -1.09
N VAL A 93 -5.90 4.18 -0.33
CA VAL A 93 -6.80 3.29 0.44
C VAL A 93 -8.26 3.73 0.39
N THR A 94 -9.19 2.82 0.63
CA THR A 94 -10.64 3.14 0.67
C THR A 94 -11.19 3.39 2.06
N ASN A 95 -10.41 3.15 3.13
CA ASN A 95 -10.85 3.26 4.51
C ASN A 95 -9.96 4.21 5.32
N ASP A 96 -10.60 5.04 6.14
CA ASP A 96 -9.96 6.09 6.94
C ASP A 96 -9.25 5.55 8.18
N MET A 97 -9.76 4.51 8.85
CA MET A 97 -9.04 3.83 9.94
C MET A 97 -7.72 3.24 9.44
N ALA A 98 -7.77 2.53 8.30
CA ALA A 98 -6.58 1.98 7.65
C ALA A 98 -5.61 3.08 7.18
N MET A 99 -6.14 4.25 6.77
CA MET A 99 -5.35 5.43 6.42
C MET A 99 -4.65 6.04 7.64
N ALA A 100 -5.42 6.39 8.68
CA ALA A 100 -4.92 7.05 9.88
C ALA A 100 -3.89 6.18 10.59
N GLY A 101 -4.23 4.92 10.88
CA GLY A 101 -3.29 3.97 11.49
C GLY A 101 -2.03 3.80 10.66
N GLY A 102 -2.17 3.61 9.33
CA GLY A 102 -1.05 3.54 8.40
C GLY A 102 -0.08 4.71 8.47
N ARG A 103 -0.62 5.93 8.56
CA ARG A 103 0.16 7.18 8.60
C ARG A 103 0.80 7.44 9.96
N GLU A 104 0.05 7.23 11.03
CA GLU A 104 0.42 7.64 12.38
C GLU A 104 1.32 6.63 13.08
N ILE A 105 1.17 5.34 12.77
CA ILE A 105 1.92 4.26 13.42
C ILE A 105 3.13 3.85 12.57
N TRP A 106 2.94 3.68 11.25
CA TRP A 106 3.98 3.11 10.36
C TRP A 106 4.56 4.10 9.35
N GLY A 107 4.02 5.32 9.26
CA GLY A 107 4.52 6.36 8.35
C GLY A 107 4.19 6.13 6.87
N TYR A 108 3.24 5.25 6.53
CA TYR A 108 2.84 5.05 5.14
C TYR A 108 2.17 6.31 4.54
N PRO A 109 2.45 6.67 3.27
CA PRO A 109 1.92 7.89 2.64
C PRO A 109 0.46 7.71 2.18
N LYS A 110 -0.40 7.18 3.06
CA LYS A 110 -1.78 6.81 2.71
C LYS A 110 -2.65 8.03 2.41
N LYS A 111 -3.54 7.88 1.41
CA LYS A 111 -4.58 8.85 1.02
C LYS A 111 -5.85 8.12 0.60
N LEU A 112 -7.01 8.71 0.87
CA LEU A 112 -8.29 8.15 0.41
C LEU A 112 -8.41 8.18 -1.12
N ALA A 113 -8.92 7.10 -1.68
CA ALA A 113 -9.16 6.93 -3.11
C ALA A 113 -10.29 5.94 -3.39
N ASN A 114 -10.81 5.96 -4.61
CA ASN A 114 -11.71 4.92 -5.12
C ASN A 114 -10.86 3.80 -5.71
N ILE A 115 -11.02 2.57 -5.21
CA ILE A 115 -10.23 1.41 -5.63
C ILE A 115 -11.17 0.27 -5.97
N ALA A 116 -10.87 -0.48 -7.03
CA ALA A 116 -11.57 -1.69 -7.38
C ALA A 116 -10.58 -2.80 -7.74
N LEU A 117 -10.89 -4.03 -7.30
CA LEU A 117 -10.26 -5.27 -7.71
C LEU A 117 -11.37 -6.22 -8.17
N GLN A 118 -11.32 -6.68 -9.41
CA GLN A 118 -12.34 -7.54 -10.01
C GLN A 118 -11.70 -8.72 -10.72
N ARG A 119 -12.42 -9.84 -10.79
CA ARG A 119 -12.03 -11.00 -11.60
C ARG A 119 -13.21 -11.42 -12.47
N GLU A 120 -12.99 -11.51 -13.78
CA GLU A 120 -14.01 -11.91 -14.76
C GLU A 120 -13.37 -12.72 -15.88
N GLY A 121 -13.97 -13.87 -16.21
CA GLY A 121 -13.56 -14.67 -17.37
C GLY A 121 -12.07 -15.07 -17.36
N GLY A 122 -11.50 -15.32 -16.18
CA GLY A 122 -10.08 -15.61 -15.99
C GLY A 122 -9.20 -14.37 -15.79
N THR A 123 -9.67 -13.19 -16.23
CA THR A 123 -8.93 -11.94 -16.15
C THR A 123 -9.06 -11.28 -14.78
N ALA A 124 -8.02 -10.57 -14.32
CA ALA A 124 -8.06 -9.77 -13.09
C ALA A 124 -7.83 -8.28 -13.38
N TYR A 125 -8.71 -7.42 -12.90
CA TYR A 125 -8.66 -5.98 -13.14
C TYR A 125 -8.44 -5.21 -11.85
N GLY A 126 -7.50 -4.27 -11.84
CA GLY A 126 -7.25 -3.35 -10.74
C GLY A 126 -7.39 -1.88 -11.18
N PHE A 127 -8.13 -1.09 -10.43
CA PHE A 127 -8.32 0.34 -10.75
C PHE A 127 -8.15 1.20 -9.51
N ILE A 128 -7.49 2.35 -9.66
CA ILE A 128 -7.35 3.36 -8.61
C ILE A 128 -7.68 4.74 -9.17
N ASN A 129 -8.57 5.46 -8.50
CA ASN A 129 -8.92 6.83 -8.84
C ASN A 129 -8.81 7.74 -7.61
N VAL A 130 -7.87 8.69 -7.64
CA VAL A 130 -7.57 9.59 -6.53
C VAL A 130 -8.10 10.98 -6.87
N ALA A 131 -9.29 11.34 -6.37
CA ALA A 131 -9.99 12.59 -6.71
C ALA A 131 -10.12 12.81 -8.24
N SER A 132 -10.21 14.05 -8.73
CA SER A 132 -10.40 14.37 -10.16
C SER A 132 -9.24 13.97 -11.10
N THR A 133 -8.27 13.19 -10.61
CA THR A 133 -7.09 12.76 -11.36
C THR A 133 -6.93 11.25 -11.22
N SER A 134 -7.10 10.52 -12.32
CA SER A 134 -6.69 9.11 -12.36
C SER A 134 -5.17 9.04 -12.23
N GLN A 135 -4.67 8.45 -11.15
CA GLN A 135 -3.22 8.30 -10.92
C GLN A 135 -2.68 7.00 -11.49
N LEU A 136 -3.47 5.92 -11.47
CA LEU A 136 -3.03 4.61 -11.95
C LEU A 136 -4.24 3.75 -12.34
N SER A 137 -4.26 3.30 -13.59
CA SER A 137 -5.16 2.25 -14.06
C SER A 137 -4.30 1.07 -14.49
N ALA A 138 -4.53 -0.12 -13.91
CA ALA A 138 -3.72 -1.30 -14.17
C ALA A 138 -4.63 -2.51 -14.44
N SER A 139 -4.80 -2.87 -15.70
CA SER A 139 -5.47 -4.11 -16.07
C SER A 139 -4.40 -5.19 -16.28
N ILE A 140 -4.50 -6.31 -15.57
CA ILE A 140 -3.63 -7.47 -15.83
C ILE A 140 -4.48 -8.59 -16.43
N LEU A 141 -4.22 -8.92 -17.68
CA LEU A 141 -4.74 -10.16 -18.24
C LEU A 141 -3.97 -11.33 -17.64
N VAL A 142 -4.58 -12.01 -16.67
CA VAL A 142 -4.11 -13.33 -16.24
C VAL A 142 -4.94 -14.36 -16.98
N THR A 143 -4.29 -15.28 -17.67
CA THR A 143 -4.97 -16.39 -18.35
C THR A 143 -4.53 -17.67 -17.66
N TRP A 144 -5.47 -18.44 -17.14
CA TRP A 144 -5.29 -19.81 -16.68
C TRP A 144 -6.15 -20.75 -17.52
#